data_AF-A0A1E4G3F6-F1
#
_entry.id   AF-A0A1E4G3F6-F1
#
_cell.length_a   1.000
_cell.length_b   1.000
_cell.length_c   1.000
_cell.angle_alpha   90.00
_cell.angle_beta   90.00
_cell.angle_gamma   90.00
#
_symmetry.space_group_name_H-M   'P 1'
#
loop_
_entity.id
_entity.type
_entity.pdbx_description
1 polymer ?
#
loop_
_entity_poly.entity_id
_entity_poly.type
_entity_poly.pdbx_seq_one_letter_code
_entity_poly.pdbx_strand_id
1 'polypeptide(L)'
;MKKILWAFCMILTTTLTWAAPEPPDAALLEKINAGRDEKQLLKADQVRVLKPADFPEVSLIGYVIGQGDCLIGSGLVDNKLVTPGEACGVALRAHGWEQADSQGKIALALQWLEHAQFGFGETLLQKRPLHFGTNWVKWSNLETVANESGSVRVIGWVELRPTPDSPRRFHKKLYWFSKEGNLLRSRILETYEL
;
A
#
# COMPACT_ATOMS: atom_id res chain seq x y z
N MET A 1 -58.78 -9.33 10.25
CA MET A 1 -57.85 -8.97 9.15
C MET A 1 -56.67 -8.20 9.71
N LYS A 2 -55.49 -8.82 9.81
CA LYS A 2 -54.21 -8.13 10.05
C LYS A 2 -53.17 -8.82 9.16
N LYS A 3 -52.69 -8.12 8.13
CA LYS A 3 -51.60 -8.58 7.26
C LYS A 3 -50.28 -8.15 7.94
N ILE A 4 -49.45 -9.11 8.33
CA ILE A 4 -48.07 -8.85 8.76
C ILE A 4 -47.20 -9.01 7.51
N LEU A 5 -46.72 -7.89 6.99
CA LEU A 5 -45.77 -7.84 5.89
C LEU A 5 -44.38 -8.09 6.48
N TRP A 6 -43.77 -9.23 6.19
CA TRP A 6 -42.38 -9.49 6.53
C TRP A 6 -41.50 -8.72 5.55
N ALA A 7 -40.89 -7.63 6.02
CA ALA A 7 -39.81 -6.96 5.31
C ALA A 7 -38.54 -7.81 5.44
N PHE A 8 -38.22 -8.56 4.39
CA PHE A 8 -36.92 -9.21 4.25
C PHE A 8 -35.89 -8.11 3.99
N CYS A 9 -35.21 -7.67 5.04
CA CYS A 9 -34.06 -6.78 4.93
C CYS A 9 -32.88 -7.62 4.41
N MET A 10 -32.72 -7.64 3.09
CA MET A 10 -31.56 -8.24 2.43
C MET A 10 -30.36 -7.34 2.74
N ILE A 11 -29.64 -7.65 3.82
CA ILE A 11 -28.35 -7.02 4.12
C ILE A 11 -27.38 -7.51 3.05
N LEU A 12 -27.24 -6.73 1.98
CA LEU A 12 -26.18 -6.89 1.00
C LEU A 12 -24.88 -6.54 1.74
N THR A 13 -24.21 -7.52 2.33
CA THR A 13 -22.83 -7.34 2.78
C THR A 13 -21.97 -7.22 1.53
N THR A 14 -21.81 -6.01 1.01
CA THR A 14 -20.71 -5.70 0.10
C THR A 14 -19.43 -5.95 0.88
N THR A 15 -18.85 -7.14 0.73
CA THR A 15 -17.45 -7.33 1.05
C THR A 15 -16.70 -6.33 0.19
N LEU A 16 -16.17 -5.27 0.81
CA LEU A 16 -15.15 -4.43 0.19
C LEU A 16 -13.96 -5.35 -0.09
N THR A 17 -14.00 -6.02 -1.24
CA THR A 17 -12.86 -6.76 -1.77
C THR A 17 -11.91 -5.70 -2.27
N TRP A 18 -10.98 -5.30 -1.40
CA TRP A 18 -9.79 -4.57 -1.79
C TRP A 18 -9.18 -5.26 -3.01
N ALA A 19 -8.69 -4.48 -3.98
CA ALA A 19 -8.07 -5.03 -5.17
C ALA A 19 -6.96 -6.00 -4.75
N ALA A 20 -7.11 -7.28 -5.07
CA ALA A 20 -6.08 -8.27 -4.80
C ALA A 20 -4.98 -8.15 -5.86
N PRO A 21 -3.69 -8.24 -5.48
CA PRO A 21 -2.62 -8.28 -6.47
C PRO A 21 -2.73 -9.53 -7.36
N GLU A 22 -2.71 -9.33 -8.67
CA GLU A 22 -2.87 -10.39 -9.68
C GLU A 22 -1.56 -10.63 -10.45
N PRO A 23 -1.34 -11.79 -11.08
CA PRO A 23 -0.23 -11.97 -12.02
C PRO A 23 -0.30 -10.96 -13.19
N PRO A 24 0.84 -10.53 -13.76
CA PRO A 24 0.83 -9.67 -14.94
C PRO A 24 0.33 -10.42 -16.18
N ASP A 25 -0.28 -9.70 -17.12
CA ASP A 25 -0.47 -10.22 -18.47
C ASP A 25 0.87 -10.35 -19.22
N ALA A 26 0.85 -11.05 -20.36
CA ALA A 26 2.07 -11.33 -21.13
C ALA A 26 2.77 -10.04 -21.62
N ALA A 27 1.99 -9.03 -22.05
CA ALA A 27 2.54 -7.78 -22.58
C ALA A 27 3.22 -6.94 -21.48
N LEU A 28 2.64 -6.90 -20.29
CA LEU A 28 3.24 -6.24 -19.14
C LEU A 28 4.46 -7.01 -18.64
N LEU A 29 4.43 -8.35 -18.63
CA LEU A 29 5.59 -9.14 -18.24
C LEU A 29 6.76 -8.94 -19.20
N GLU A 30 6.50 -8.90 -20.52
CA GLU A 30 7.51 -8.58 -21.53
C GLU A 30 8.12 -7.20 -21.26
N LYS A 31 7.29 -6.20 -20.95
CA LYS A 31 7.74 -4.85 -20.60
C LYS A 31 8.60 -4.80 -19.34
N ILE A 32 8.21 -5.53 -18.28
CA ILE A 32 8.97 -5.62 -17.03
C ILE A 32 10.33 -6.31 -17.25
N ASN A 33 10.37 -7.23 -18.20
CA ASN A 33 11.57 -7.97 -18.57
C ASN A 33 12.45 -7.26 -19.61
N ALA A 34 11.98 -6.16 -20.20
CA ALA A 34 12.72 -5.42 -21.20
C ALA A 34 14.09 -4.96 -20.64
N GLY A 35 15.17 -5.37 -21.30
CA GLY A 35 16.55 -5.05 -20.89
C GLY A 35 17.15 -5.95 -19.82
N ARG A 36 16.47 -7.04 -19.42
CA ARG A 36 17.04 -8.07 -18.54
C ARG A 36 17.77 -9.14 -19.35
N ASP A 37 18.83 -9.68 -18.78
CA ASP A 37 19.48 -10.88 -19.31
C ASP A 37 18.56 -12.11 -19.19
N GLU A 38 18.72 -13.11 -20.06
CA GLU A 38 17.90 -14.33 -20.06
C GLU A 38 17.86 -15.03 -18.69
N LYS A 39 18.98 -15.03 -17.96
CA LYS A 39 19.11 -15.64 -16.63
C LYS A 39 18.37 -14.86 -15.53
N GLN A 40 17.96 -13.63 -15.81
CA GLN A 40 17.32 -12.70 -14.88
C GLN A 40 15.86 -12.41 -15.25
N LEU A 41 15.34 -13.03 -16.31
CA LEU A 41 13.95 -12.91 -16.72
C LEU A 41 13.04 -13.37 -15.58
N LEU A 42 12.09 -12.51 -15.24
CA LEU A 42 11.05 -12.82 -14.27
C LEU A 42 9.95 -13.65 -14.93
N LYS A 43 9.46 -14.63 -14.19
CA LYS A 43 8.25 -15.38 -14.53
C LYS A 43 7.01 -14.70 -13.95
N ALA A 44 5.84 -15.00 -14.52
CA ALA A 44 4.57 -14.39 -14.09
C ALA A 44 4.24 -14.64 -12.61
N ASP A 45 4.61 -15.81 -12.07
CA ASP A 45 4.40 -16.16 -10.66
C ASP A 45 5.31 -15.37 -9.70
N GLN A 46 6.37 -14.74 -10.21
CA GLN A 46 7.30 -13.89 -9.44
C GLN A 46 6.89 -12.42 -9.40
N VAL A 47 5.82 -12.05 -10.11
CA VAL A 47 5.34 -10.67 -10.24
C VAL A 47 3.89 -10.59 -9.81
N ARG A 48 3.53 -9.51 -9.13
CA ARG A 48 2.15 -9.18 -8.79
C ARG A 48 1.85 -7.75 -9.19
N VAL A 49 0.65 -7.52 -9.69
CA VAL A 49 0.15 -6.24 -10.15
C VAL A 49 -1.05 -5.87 -9.32
N LEU A 50 -0.94 -4.76 -8.61
CA LEU A 50 -2.02 -4.16 -7.86
C LEU A 50 -2.57 -2.98 -8.67
N LYS A 51 -3.90 -2.91 -8.80
CA LYS A 51 -4.63 -1.78 -9.37
C LYS A 51 -5.48 -1.16 -8.26
N PRO A 52 -4.96 -0.16 -7.52
CA PRO A 52 -5.70 0.43 -6.41
C PRO A 52 -6.99 1.07 -6.93
N ALA A 53 -8.15 0.67 -6.42
CA ALA A 53 -9.44 1.20 -6.87
C ALA A 53 -9.54 2.72 -6.67
N ASP A 54 -8.93 3.22 -5.59
CA ASP A 54 -8.90 4.63 -5.24
C ASP A 54 -7.84 5.42 -6.00
N PHE A 55 -6.96 4.78 -6.76
CA PHE A 55 -5.94 5.44 -7.57
C PHE A 55 -5.85 4.75 -8.94
N PRO A 56 -6.89 4.86 -9.79
CA PRO A 56 -6.99 4.11 -11.04
C PRO A 56 -5.91 4.48 -12.06
N GLU A 57 -5.18 5.56 -11.82
CA GLU A 57 -4.25 6.17 -12.78
C GLU A 57 -2.90 5.45 -12.77
N VAL A 58 -2.73 4.57 -11.78
CA VAL A 58 -1.50 3.85 -11.52
C VAL A 58 -1.78 2.37 -11.31
N SER A 59 -0.87 1.52 -11.78
CA SER A 59 -0.75 0.15 -11.29
C SER A 59 0.57 0.01 -10.55
N LEU A 60 0.59 -0.72 -9.44
CA LEU A 60 1.81 -1.00 -8.69
C LEU A 60 2.28 -2.42 -9.00
N ILE A 61 3.58 -2.55 -9.25
CA ILE A 61 4.23 -3.82 -9.58
C ILE A 61 5.07 -4.24 -8.37
N GLY A 62 4.61 -5.32 -7.75
CA GLY A 62 5.30 -6.02 -6.68
C GLY A 62 6.08 -7.22 -7.20
N TYR A 63 7.25 -7.44 -6.62
CA TYR A 63 8.08 -8.61 -6.86
C TYR A 63 7.99 -9.56 -5.67
N VAL A 64 7.63 -10.81 -5.94
CA VAL A 64 7.48 -11.83 -4.91
C VAL A 64 8.87 -12.21 -4.38
N ILE A 65 9.05 -12.17 -3.06
CA ILE A 65 10.27 -12.54 -2.37
C ILE A 65 9.95 -13.57 -1.26
N GLY A 66 10.87 -14.52 -1.05
CA GLY A 66 10.75 -15.51 0.02
C GLY A 66 9.44 -16.29 0.00
N GLN A 67 8.77 -16.38 1.15
CA GLN A 67 7.53 -17.15 1.36
C GLN A 67 6.25 -16.37 0.98
N GLY A 68 6.30 -15.61 -0.13
CA GLY A 68 5.12 -14.89 -0.64
C GLY A 68 5.00 -13.44 -0.19
N ASP A 69 6.02 -12.87 0.48
CA ASP A 69 6.12 -11.42 0.64
C ASP A 69 6.20 -10.76 -0.74
N CYS A 70 5.71 -9.53 -0.87
CA CYS A 70 5.85 -8.77 -2.12
C CYS A 70 6.49 -7.42 -1.85
N LEU A 71 7.56 -7.11 -2.60
CA LEU A 71 8.20 -5.80 -2.57
C LEU A 71 7.75 -4.98 -3.77
N ILE A 72 7.14 -3.82 -3.54
CA ILE A 72 6.89 -2.86 -4.62
C ILE A 72 8.21 -2.38 -5.19
N GLY A 73 8.44 -2.62 -6.48
CA GLY A 73 9.64 -2.13 -7.14
C GLY A 73 9.39 -1.27 -8.37
N SER A 74 8.16 -1.20 -8.88
CA SER A 74 7.82 -0.30 -9.99
C SER A 74 6.36 0.14 -9.92
N GLY A 75 6.05 1.27 -10.56
CA GLY A 75 4.70 1.66 -10.92
C GLY A 75 4.53 1.66 -12.45
N LEU A 76 3.29 1.57 -12.91
CA LEU A 76 2.91 1.74 -14.30
C LEU A 76 1.95 2.93 -14.38
N VAL A 77 2.32 3.95 -15.15
CA VAL A 77 1.53 5.18 -15.38
C VAL A 77 1.52 5.43 -16.88
N ASP A 78 0.35 5.64 -17.48
CA ASP A 78 0.22 5.88 -18.94
C ASP A 78 1.04 4.89 -19.78
N ASN A 79 0.99 3.60 -19.40
CA ASN A 79 1.72 2.52 -20.04
C ASN A 79 3.27 2.63 -19.96
N LYS A 80 3.82 3.47 -19.07
CA LYS A 80 5.25 3.63 -18.82
C LYS A 80 5.61 3.14 -17.43
N LEU A 81 6.72 2.40 -17.34
CA LEU A 81 7.28 1.99 -16.05
C LEU A 81 7.97 3.20 -15.41
N VAL A 82 7.61 3.46 -14.16
CA VAL A 82 8.14 4.55 -13.33
C VAL A 82 8.53 4.01 -11.96
N THR A 83 9.25 4.81 -11.18
CA THR A 83 9.55 4.43 -9.79
C THR A 83 8.26 4.43 -8.96
N PRO A 84 8.17 3.64 -7.86
CA PRO A 84 7.01 3.67 -6.97
C PRO A 84 6.74 5.07 -6.39
N GLY A 85 7.79 5.85 -6.14
CA GLY A 85 7.69 7.22 -5.63
C GLY A 85 7.04 8.18 -6.64
N GLU A 86 7.37 8.04 -7.93
CA GLU A 86 6.75 8.83 -9.00
C GLU A 86 5.28 8.43 -9.23
N ALA A 87 4.97 7.13 -9.20
CA ALA A 87 3.60 6.64 -9.29
C ALA A 87 2.72 7.22 -8.15
N CYS A 88 3.24 7.22 -6.92
CA CYS A 88 2.61 7.90 -5.79
C CYS A 88 2.33 9.38 -6.11
N GLY A 89 3.32 10.11 -6.65
CA GLY A 89 3.14 11.51 -6.99
C GLY A 89 2.06 11.74 -8.06
N VAL A 90 2.00 10.90 -9.08
CA VAL A 90 0.95 10.97 -10.11
C VAL A 90 -0.43 10.77 -9.48
N ALA A 91 -0.59 9.71 -8.69
CA ALA A 91 -1.83 9.39 -8.00
C ALA A 91 -2.25 10.54 -7.07
N LEU A 92 -1.37 11.00 -6.18
CA LEU A 92 -1.73 12.04 -5.22
C LEU A 92 -2.07 13.38 -5.90
N ARG A 93 -1.35 13.78 -6.97
CA ARG A 93 -1.67 14.99 -7.72
C ARG A 93 -3.03 14.90 -8.43
N ALA A 94 -3.36 13.75 -9.01
CA ALA A 94 -4.69 13.52 -9.60
C ALA A 94 -5.82 13.66 -8.57
N HIS A 95 -5.53 13.43 -7.29
CA HIS A 95 -6.46 13.55 -6.16
C HIS A 95 -6.37 14.90 -5.42
N GLY A 96 -5.79 15.92 -6.04
CA GLY A 96 -5.81 17.29 -5.50
C GLY A 96 -4.74 17.60 -4.46
N TRP A 97 -3.64 16.84 -4.42
CA TRP A 97 -2.53 17.06 -3.47
C TRP A 97 -2.05 18.52 -3.42
N GLU A 98 -1.95 19.19 -4.57
CA GLU A 98 -1.43 20.56 -4.63
C GLU A 98 -2.36 21.59 -3.98
N GLN A 99 -3.67 21.33 -4.02
CA GLN A 99 -4.72 22.22 -3.49
C GLN A 99 -5.08 21.87 -2.05
N ALA A 100 -4.74 20.68 -1.58
CA ALA A 100 -5.03 20.23 -0.24
C ALA A 100 -4.21 21.02 0.80
N ASP A 101 -4.89 21.36 1.91
CA ASP A 101 -4.23 21.89 3.09
C ASP A 101 -3.41 20.80 3.82
N SER A 102 -2.78 21.15 4.93
CA SER A 102 -1.98 20.22 5.73
C SER A 102 -2.73 18.96 6.13
N GLN A 103 -4.01 19.06 6.51
CA GLN A 103 -4.81 17.91 6.93
C GLN A 103 -5.26 17.07 5.74
N GLY A 104 -5.66 17.71 4.64
CA GLY A 104 -6.00 17.04 3.39
C GLY A 104 -4.82 16.26 2.81
N LYS A 105 -3.60 16.82 2.86
CA LYS A 105 -2.39 16.10 2.45
C LYS A 105 -2.08 14.90 3.34
N ILE A 106 -2.26 15.03 4.66
CA ILE A 106 -2.13 13.87 5.57
C ILE A 106 -3.15 12.79 5.21
N ALA A 107 -4.42 13.16 4.98
CA ALA A 107 -5.47 12.22 4.61
C ALA A 107 -5.16 11.49 3.29
N LEU A 108 -4.75 12.22 2.26
CA LEU A 108 -4.34 11.66 0.96
C LEU A 108 -3.12 10.72 1.11
N ALA A 109 -2.12 11.11 1.89
CA ALA A 109 -0.96 10.27 2.16
C ALA A 109 -1.34 8.96 2.86
N LEU A 110 -2.25 9.01 3.84
CA LEU A 110 -2.75 7.83 4.53
C LEU A 110 -3.56 6.92 3.60
N GLN A 111 -4.42 7.50 2.75
CA GLN A 111 -5.19 6.75 1.75
C GLN A 111 -4.27 6.04 0.75
N TRP A 112 -3.22 6.72 0.27
CA TRP A 112 -2.19 6.07 -0.56
C TRP A 112 -1.51 4.92 0.17
N LEU A 113 -1.15 5.13 1.44
CA LEU A 113 -0.51 4.08 2.21
C LEU A 113 -1.41 2.85 2.32
N GLU A 114 -2.67 3.04 2.73
CA GLU A 114 -3.62 1.97 3.00
C GLU A 114 -4.03 1.22 1.72
N HIS A 115 -4.37 1.94 0.65
CA HIS A 115 -5.02 1.33 -0.52
C HIS A 115 -4.04 0.97 -1.64
N ALA A 116 -2.82 1.50 -1.59
CA ALA A 116 -1.79 1.30 -2.61
C ALA A 116 -0.50 0.72 -2.03
N GLN A 117 0.20 1.46 -1.17
CA GLN A 117 1.52 1.05 -0.66
C GLN A 117 1.48 -0.27 0.14
N PHE A 118 0.35 -0.57 0.78
CA PHE A 118 0.13 -1.76 1.59
C PHE A 118 -0.80 -2.79 0.94
N GLY A 119 -1.19 -2.59 -0.32
CA GLY A 119 -2.10 -3.51 -1.01
C GLY A 119 -1.49 -4.89 -1.32
N PHE A 120 -0.26 -5.17 -0.87
CA PHE A 120 0.42 -6.46 -1.01
C PHE A 120 0.41 -7.30 0.28
N GLY A 121 -0.48 -6.99 1.23
CA GLY A 121 -0.69 -7.78 2.44
C GLY A 121 -0.05 -7.19 3.70
N GLU A 122 0.39 -5.93 3.63
CA GLU A 122 0.77 -5.17 4.82
C GLU A 122 -0.43 -4.45 5.44
N THR A 123 -0.30 -4.03 6.70
CA THR A 123 -1.34 -3.22 7.36
C THR A 123 -0.73 -2.15 8.24
N LEU A 124 -1.13 -0.89 8.04
CA LEU A 124 -0.78 0.21 8.93
C LEU A 124 -1.59 0.11 10.21
N LEU A 125 -0.91 -0.05 11.33
CA LEU A 125 -1.55 -0.25 12.61
C LEU A 125 -1.91 1.08 13.27
N GLN A 126 -3.21 1.29 13.44
CA GLN A 126 -3.77 2.46 14.14
C GLN A 126 -3.73 2.30 15.68
N LYS A 127 -3.71 1.05 16.15
CA LYS A 127 -3.73 0.70 17.58
C LYS A 127 -2.78 -0.45 17.84
N ARG A 128 -2.32 -0.55 19.10
CA ARG A 128 -1.45 -1.62 19.54
C ARG A 128 -2.15 -2.98 19.37
N PRO A 129 -1.59 -3.94 18.62
CA PRO A 129 -2.15 -5.28 18.55
C PRO A 129 -1.98 -6.01 19.89
N LEU A 130 -2.94 -6.86 20.24
CA LEU A 130 -2.93 -7.64 21.49
C LEU A 130 -1.66 -8.50 21.65
N HIS A 131 -1.14 -9.01 20.54
CA HIS A 131 0.05 -9.86 20.51
C HIS A 131 1.36 -9.07 20.43
N PHE A 132 1.33 -7.73 20.48
CA PHE A 132 2.54 -6.92 20.47
C PHE A 132 3.23 -7.01 21.84
N GLY A 133 4.36 -7.72 21.89
CA GLY A 133 5.05 -8.12 23.12
C GLY A 133 5.30 -6.97 24.10
N THR A 134 5.42 -7.32 25.37
CA THR A 134 5.37 -6.35 26.47
C THR A 134 6.73 -5.74 26.84
N ASN A 135 7.85 -6.33 26.42
CA ASN A 135 9.09 -6.20 27.21
C ASN A 135 10.32 -5.57 26.53
N TRP A 136 10.32 -5.24 25.23
CA TRP A 136 11.55 -4.72 24.57
C TRP A 136 11.32 -3.57 23.59
N VAL A 137 10.21 -3.57 22.86
CA VAL A 137 9.88 -2.53 21.89
C VAL A 137 8.70 -1.71 22.41
N LYS A 138 8.90 -0.41 22.60
CA LYS A 138 7.83 0.48 23.08
C LYS A 138 6.88 0.80 21.93
N TRP A 139 5.62 0.41 22.08
CA TRP A 139 4.56 0.82 21.18
C TRP A 139 4.47 2.36 21.10
N SER A 140 4.30 2.87 19.88
CA SER A 140 4.01 4.27 19.59
C SER A 140 2.81 4.34 18.66
N ASN A 141 1.92 5.30 18.88
CA ASN A 141 0.81 5.54 17.97
C ASN A 141 1.31 6.08 16.62
N LEU A 142 0.44 6.02 15.62
CA LEU A 142 0.66 6.67 14.33
C LEU A 142 0.94 8.16 14.53
N GLU A 143 2.04 8.64 13.95
CA GLU A 143 2.43 10.04 13.93
C GLU A 143 2.34 10.56 12.50
N THR A 144 1.67 11.69 12.32
CA THR A 144 1.54 12.37 11.03
C THR A 144 1.90 13.83 11.19
N VAL A 145 2.81 14.33 10.35
CA VAL A 145 3.23 15.73 10.36
C VAL A 145 3.23 16.24 8.93
N ALA A 146 2.48 17.31 8.68
CA ALA A 146 2.63 18.14 7.50
C ALA A 146 3.42 19.40 7.88
N ASN A 147 4.45 19.75 7.11
CA ASN A 147 5.22 20.97 7.36
C ASN A 147 4.73 22.13 6.49
N GLU A 148 5.20 23.34 6.80
CA GLU A 148 4.85 24.57 6.07
C GLU A 148 5.24 24.52 4.58
N SER A 149 6.26 23.74 4.23
CA SER A 149 6.64 23.53 2.82
C SER A 149 5.70 22.59 2.06
N GLY A 150 4.64 22.08 2.71
CA GLY A 150 3.63 21.21 2.11
C GLY A 150 4.06 19.75 1.93
N SER A 151 5.12 19.31 2.61
CA SER A 151 5.56 17.90 2.65
C SER A 151 4.92 17.17 3.84
N VAL A 152 4.72 15.86 3.71
CA VAL A 152 4.09 15.05 4.76
C VAL A 152 5.02 13.93 5.20
N ARG A 153 5.08 13.70 6.51
CA ARG A 153 5.72 12.55 7.12
C ARG A 153 4.68 11.72 7.85
N VAL A 154 4.73 10.41 7.64
CA VAL A 154 3.93 9.42 8.36
C VAL A 154 4.88 8.44 9.01
N ILE A 155 4.79 8.29 10.34
CA ILE A 155 5.56 7.30 11.10
C ILE A 155 4.58 6.38 11.81
N GLY A 156 4.61 5.09 11.49
CA GLY A 156 3.68 4.12 12.06
C GLY A 156 4.22 2.71 12.06
N TRP A 157 3.62 1.86 12.89
CA TRP A 157 3.85 0.42 12.88
C TRP A 157 3.09 -0.23 11.74
N VAL A 158 3.77 -1.07 10.97
CA VAL A 158 3.21 -1.83 9.86
C VAL A 158 3.35 -3.31 10.19
N GLU A 159 2.23 -4.03 10.22
CA GLU A 159 2.23 -5.50 10.27
C GLU A 159 2.51 -6.05 8.86
N LEU A 160 3.48 -6.95 8.77
CA LEU A 160 3.83 -7.70 7.57
C LEU A 160 3.30 -9.12 7.75
N ARG A 161 2.20 -9.44 7.07
CA ARG A 161 1.59 -10.78 7.12
C ARG A 161 0.97 -11.10 5.76
N PRO A 162 1.79 -11.54 4.77
CA PRO A 162 1.33 -11.76 3.40
C PRO A 162 0.23 -12.80 3.30
N THR A 163 0.28 -13.81 4.17
CA THR A 163 -0.74 -14.85 4.29
C THR A 163 -1.11 -15.06 5.76
N PRO A 164 -2.31 -15.59 6.08
CA PRO A 164 -2.69 -15.89 7.46
C PRO A 164 -1.70 -16.79 8.19
N ASP A 165 -1.00 -17.69 7.49
CA ASP A 165 -0.07 -18.63 8.10
C ASP A 165 1.38 -18.09 8.18
N SER A 166 1.65 -16.91 7.59
CA SER A 166 2.96 -16.28 7.67
C SER A 166 3.28 -15.80 9.10
N PRO A 167 4.55 -15.89 9.54
CA PRO A 167 5.00 -15.25 10.77
C PRO A 167 4.66 -13.77 10.79
N ARG A 168 4.22 -13.26 11.95
CA ARG A 168 3.92 -11.84 12.12
C ARG A 168 5.21 -11.09 12.38
N ARG A 169 5.53 -10.16 11.47
CA ARG A 169 6.61 -9.20 11.66
C ARG A 169 6.02 -7.80 11.68
N PHE A 170 6.61 -6.92 12.48
CA PHE A 170 6.18 -5.55 12.64
C PHE A 170 7.35 -4.62 12.37
N HIS A 171 7.18 -3.69 11.44
CA HIS A 171 8.15 -2.65 11.16
C HIS A 171 7.57 -1.30 11.51
N LYS A 172 8.26 -0.53 12.35
CA LYS A 172 8.00 0.90 12.44
C LYS A 172 8.66 1.56 11.24
N LYS A 173 7.87 2.22 10.40
CA LYS A 173 8.34 2.81 9.16
C LYS A 173 8.09 4.32 9.13
N LEU A 174 9.02 5.06 8.55
CA LEU A 174 8.86 6.44 8.12
C LEU A 174 8.55 6.46 6.63
N TYR A 175 7.48 7.14 6.25
CA TYR A 175 7.15 7.53 4.89
C TYR A 175 7.26 9.04 4.77
N TRP A 176 7.99 9.53 3.77
CA TRP A 176 8.14 10.96 3.53
C TRP A 176 7.69 11.30 2.11
N PHE A 177 6.60 12.05 2.03
CA PHE A 177 6.01 12.59 0.81
C PHE A 177 6.55 14.00 0.54
N SER A 178 6.95 14.26 -0.70
CA SER A 178 7.42 15.57 -1.15
C SER A 178 6.28 16.60 -1.20
N LYS A 179 6.63 17.88 -1.43
CA LYS A 179 5.61 18.92 -1.63
C LYS A 179 4.75 18.68 -2.87
N GLU A 180 5.26 17.94 -3.85
CA GLU A 180 4.60 17.50 -5.10
C GLU A 180 3.91 16.14 -4.97
N GLY A 181 3.89 15.52 -3.78
CA GLY A 181 3.20 14.26 -3.51
C GLY A 181 3.99 13.00 -3.85
N ASN A 182 5.24 13.11 -4.31
CA ASN A 182 6.07 11.93 -4.55
C ASN A 182 6.48 11.27 -3.23
N LEU A 183 6.44 9.94 -3.13
CA LEU A 183 7.04 9.26 -1.98
C LEU A 183 8.58 9.24 -2.14
N LEU A 184 9.26 10.13 -1.42
CA LEU A 184 10.71 10.32 -1.52
C LEU A 184 11.50 9.24 -0.79
N ARG A 185 10.94 8.73 0.31
CA ARG A 185 11.63 7.79 1.19
C ARG A 185 10.63 6.93 1.94
N SER A 186 10.93 5.64 1.99
CA SER A 186 10.42 4.70 2.99
C SER A 186 11.62 4.16 3.77
N ARG A 187 11.58 4.21 5.10
CA ARG A 187 12.68 3.72 5.96
C ARG A 187 12.12 2.92 7.13
N ILE A 188 12.69 1.74 7.37
CA ILE A 188 12.47 0.98 8.60
C ILE A 188 13.27 1.66 9.73
N LEU A 189 12.56 2.04 10.79
CA LEU A 189 13.12 2.64 11.99
C LEU A 189 13.36 1.59 13.07
N GLU A 190 12.42 0.65 13.22
CA GLU A 190 12.46 -0.41 14.23
C GLU A 190 11.81 -1.68 13.64
N THR A 191 12.32 -2.85 14.01
CA THR A 191 11.78 -4.17 13.62
C THR A 191 11.45 -4.96 14.89
N TYR A 192 10.30 -5.62 14.88
CA TYR A 192 9.85 -6.52 15.93
C TYR A 192 9.28 -7.79 15.29
N GLU A 193 9.76 -8.95 15.71
CA GLU A 193 9.32 -10.26 15.23
C GLU A 193 8.79 -11.08 16.41
N LEU A 194 7.72 -11.84 16.16
CA LEU A 194 7.09 -12.74 17.14
C LEU A 194 7.58 -14.18 16.98
#